data_AF-A0A920FL71-F1
#
_entry.id   AF-A0A920FL71-F1
#
_cell.length_a   1.000
_cell.length_b   1.000
_cell.length_c   1.000
_cell.angle_alpha   90.00
_cell.angle_beta   90.00
_cell.angle_gamma   90.00
#
_symmetry.space_group_name_H-M   'P 1'
#
loop_
_entity.id
_entity.type
_entity.pdbx_description
1 polymer ?
#
loop_
_entity_poly.entity_id
_entity_poly.type
_entity_poly.pdbx_seq_one_letter_code
_entity_poly.pdbx_strand_id
1 'polypeptide(L)'
;MAAELFKPFIIRKMIERGIVKTVKSAKKIVDKKEPVVWDILENVLKGHPVLLNRAPTLHRLGIQAFQPKLIEGKAIQLHPLVCTAFNADFDGDQMAVHVPLGNAAILEAQLLMLASHNILNPANGAPITVPSQDMVLGLYYITKTRKSTKDDPVNGEGMHFYSPQEVKVAFNEKRLDLHASIKVKINNMVNGEEVEQVIETTTGRILFNELVPKEVGYINELLTKKSLRDIITKIIKVTVFQRLQNS
;
A
#
# COMPACT_ATOMS: atom_id res chain seq x y z
N MET A 1 14.60 -12.48 15.69
CA MET A 1 14.85 -12.94 14.31
C MET A 1 15.91 -12.07 13.61
N ALA A 2 15.67 -10.78 13.40
CA ALA A 2 16.59 -9.89 12.69
C ALA A 2 18.03 -9.86 13.26
N ALA A 3 18.20 -9.77 14.58
CA ALA A 3 19.54 -9.77 15.21
C ALA A 3 20.36 -11.03 14.91
N GLU A 4 19.70 -12.19 14.74
CA GLU A 4 20.39 -13.44 14.37
C GLU A 4 20.75 -13.46 12.88
N LEU A 5 19.81 -13.09 12.01
CA LEU A 5 20.03 -13.04 10.56
C LEU A 5 21.14 -12.06 10.17
N PHE A 6 21.20 -10.91 10.85
CA PHE A 6 22.17 -9.85 10.58
C PHE A 6 23.39 -9.88 11.50
N LYS A 7 23.58 -10.94 12.31
CA LYS A 7 24.67 -11.06 13.28
C LYS A 7 26.07 -10.72 12.72
N PRO A 8 26.48 -11.19 11.51
CA PRO A 8 27.78 -10.82 10.95
C PRO A 8 27.93 -9.31 10.68
N PHE A 9 26.86 -8.66 10.20
CA PHE A 9 26.86 -7.23 9.89
C PHE A 9 26.92 -6.38 11.15
N ILE A 10 26.20 -6.78 12.20
CA ILE A 10 26.23 -6.12 13.51
C ILE A 10 27.65 -6.21 14.08
N ILE A 11 28.26 -7.40 14.10
CA ILE A 11 29.62 -7.62 14.61
C ILE A 11 30.62 -6.73 13.87
N ARG A 12 30.56 -6.68 12.54
CA ARG A 12 31.42 -5.82 11.72
C ARG A 12 31.25 -4.35 12.10
N LYS A 13 30.01 -3.85 12.21
CA LYS A 13 29.73 -2.46 12.58
C LYS A 13 30.16 -2.12 14.01
N MET A 14 30.08 -3.05 14.96
CA MET A 14 30.58 -2.83 16.32
C MET A 14 32.10 -2.66 16.38
N ILE A 15 32.84 -3.41 15.55
CA ILE A 15 34.30 -3.29 15.45
C ILE A 15 34.67 -1.97 14.73
N GLU A 16 34.00 -1.66 13.61
CA GLU A 16 34.22 -0.40 12.87
C GLU A 16 33.96 0.85 13.74
N ARG A 17 33.00 0.79 14.66
CA ARG A 17 32.68 1.88 15.60
C ARG A 17 33.57 1.89 16.87
N GLY A 18 34.49 0.94 17.02
CA GLY A 18 35.38 0.86 18.19
C GLY A 18 34.71 0.41 19.50
N ILE A 19 33.45 -0.06 19.46
CA ILE A 19 32.70 -0.51 20.64
C ILE A 19 33.32 -1.78 21.23
N VAL A 20 33.87 -2.63 20.36
CA VAL A 20 34.55 -3.88 20.73
C VAL A 20 35.82 -4.08 19.92
N LYS A 21 36.84 -4.66 20.56
CA LYS A 21 38.14 -4.94 19.90
C LYS A 21 38.19 -6.30 19.22
N THR A 22 37.34 -7.26 19.61
CA THR A 22 37.41 -8.65 19.12
C THR A 22 36.04 -9.19 18.74
N VAL A 23 36.02 -10.04 17.70
CA VAL A 23 34.83 -10.75 17.22
C VAL A 23 34.16 -11.56 18.34
N LYS A 24 34.95 -12.20 19.21
CA LYS A 24 34.45 -13.01 20.34
C LYS A 24 33.67 -12.16 21.34
N SER A 25 34.12 -10.94 21.61
CA SER A 25 33.42 -10.02 22.52
C SER A 25 32.14 -9.49 21.87
N ALA A 26 32.21 -9.10 20.60
CA ALA A 26 31.05 -8.68 19.81
C ALA A 26 29.94 -9.75 19.82
N LYS A 27 30.32 -11.01 19.57
CA LYS A 27 29.38 -12.15 19.57
C LYS A 27 28.66 -12.28 20.92
N LYS A 28 29.38 -12.17 22.04
CA LYS A 28 28.76 -12.21 23.38
C LYS A 28 27.74 -11.09 23.59
N ILE A 29 28.04 -9.87 23.13
CA ILE A 29 27.13 -8.72 23.27
C ILE A 29 25.86 -8.93 22.42
N VAL A 30 26.01 -9.41 21.19
CA VAL A 30 24.88 -9.75 20.31
C VAL A 30 24.02 -10.86 20.91
N ASP A 31 24.65 -11.93 21.44
CA ASP A 31 23.94 -13.05 22.07
C ASP A 31 23.19 -12.62 23.35
N LYS A 32 23.76 -11.68 24.12
CA LYS A 32 23.11 -11.06 25.28
C LYS A 32 22.02 -10.04 24.92
N LYS A 33 21.92 -9.64 23.64
CA LYS A 33 20.95 -8.65 23.15
C LYS A 33 21.02 -7.31 23.91
N GLU A 34 22.23 -6.82 24.15
CA GLU A 34 22.42 -5.53 24.82
C GLU A 34 21.83 -4.37 24.00
N PRO A 35 21.44 -3.25 24.62
CA PRO A 35 20.74 -2.13 23.95
C PRO A 35 21.45 -1.62 22.68
N VAL A 36 22.78 -1.54 22.71
CA VAL A 36 23.62 -1.08 21.59
C VAL A 36 23.42 -1.87 20.29
N VAL A 37 22.98 -3.13 20.39
CA VAL A 37 22.72 -4.00 19.24
C VAL A 37 21.56 -3.47 18.40
N TRP A 38 20.53 -2.92 19.04
CA TRP A 38 19.32 -2.45 18.36
C TRP A 38 19.60 -1.19 17.53
N ASP A 39 20.36 -0.24 18.09
CA ASP A 39 20.77 0.98 17.39
C ASP A 39 21.61 0.68 16.13
N ILE A 40 22.49 -0.32 16.23
CA ILE A 40 23.30 -0.76 15.08
C ILE A 40 22.42 -1.49 14.08
N LEU A 41 21.55 -2.38 14.53
CA LEU A 41 20.66 -3.15 13.67
C LEU A 41 19.73 -2.24 12.86
N GLU A 42 19.14 -1.21 13.47
CA GLU A 42 18.27 -0.28 12.74
C GLU A 42 19.02 0.44 11.61
N ASN A 43 20.28 0.80 11.83
CA ASN A 43 21.12 1.40 10.79
C ASN A 43 21.54 0.41 9.71
N VAL A 44 21.81 -0.85 10.06
CA VAL A 44 22.16 -1.91 9.10
C VAL A 44 20.98 -2.27 8.20
N LEU A 45 19.76 -2.23 8.73
CA LEU A 45 18.56 -2.58 7.98
C LEU A 45 18.18 -1.53 6.92
N LYS A 46 18.53 -0.26 7.13
CA LYS A 46 18.24 0.83 6.17
C LYS A 46 18.90 0.54 4.82
N GLY A 47 18.09 0.41 3.77
CA GLY A 47 18.57 0.11 2.42
C GLY A 47 18.99 -1.35 2.20
N HIS A 48 18.72 -2.24 3.17
CA HIS A 48 19.00 -3.67 3.03
C HIS A 48 17.69 -4.47 2.99
N PRO A 49 17.15 -4.79 1.80
CA PRO A 49 15.90 -5.54 1.69
C PRO A 49 16.07 -6.97 2.19
N VAL A 50 14.95 -7.59 2.52
CA VAL A 50 14.83 -9.02 2.82
C VAL A 50 13.83 -9.67 1.86
N LEU A 51 14.04 -10.93 1.52
CA LEU A 51 13.11 -11.69 0.69
C LEU A 51 12.18 -12.48 1.58
N LEU A 52 10.87 -12.35 1.35
CA LEU A 52 9.86 -13.21 1.94
C LEU A 52 9.44 -14.27 0.92
N ASN A 53 9.27 -15.50 1.38
CA ASN A 53 8.78 -16.63 0.57
C ASN A 53 7.73 -17.43 1.36
N ARG A 54 6.69 -17.89 0.68
CA ARG A 54 5.72 -18.85 1.21
C ARG A 54 5.69 -20.09 0.32
N ALA A 55 5.83 -21.27 0.93
CA ALA A 55 5.72 -22.54 0.22
C ALA A 55 4.24 -22.98 0.13
N PRO A 56 3.81 -23.61 -0.98
CA PRO A 56 4.55 -23.87 -2.21
C PRO A 56 4.67 -22.64 -3.11
N THR A 57 5.84 -22.43 -3.73
CA THR A 57 6.09 -21.30 -4.63
C THR A 57 5.64 -21.64 -6.06
N LEU A 58 4.43 -21.24 -6.45
CA LEU A 58 3.85 -21.55 -7.77
C LEU A 58 4.31 -20.63 -8.90
N HIS A 59 4.70 -19.40 -8.57
CA HIS A 59 5.10 -18.38 -9.54
C HIS A 59 6.06 -17.38 -8.90
N ARG A 60 6.73 -16.56 -9.71
CA ARG A 60 7.75 -15.62 -9.23
C ARG A 60 7.30 -14.69 -8.10
N LEU A 61 6.03 -14.29 -8.08
CA LEU A 61 5.48 -13.41 -7.04
C LEU A 61 5.32 -14.09 -5.67
N GLY A 62 5.55 -15.40 -5.58
CA GLY A 62 5.63 -16.11 -4.31
C GLY A 62 6.94 -15.84 -3.57
N ILE A 63 7.88 -15.10 -4.17
CA ILE A 63 9.06 -14.53 -3.51
C ILE A 63 9.11 -13.04 -3.84
N GLN A 64 9.09 -12.18 -2.82
CA GLN A 64 9.21 -10.73 -3.01
C GLN A 64 10.15 -10.11 -1.98
N ALA A 65 10.78 -9.00 -2.38
CA ALA A 65 11.63 -8.21 -1.51
C ALA A 65 10.82 -7.13 -0.77
N PHE A 66 11.17 -6.93 0.50
CA PHE A 66 10.58 -5.90 1.36
C PHE A 66 11.69 -5.17 2.13
N GLN A 67 11.43 -3.91 2.44
CA GLN A 67 12.25 -3.16 3.38
C GLN A 67 11.85 -3.56 4.81
N PRO A 68 12.74 -4.20 5.60
CA PRO A 68 12.39 -4.63 6.95
C PRO A 68 12.20 -3.42 7.88
N LYS A 69 11.15 -3.50 8.71
CA LYS A 69 10.91 -2.58 9.83
C LYS A 69 11.00 -3.37 11.14
N LEU A 70 11.77 -2.88 12.11
CA LEU A 70 11.84 -3.49 13.42
C LEU A 70 10.50 -3.31 14.14
N ILE A 71 9.99 -4.41 14.68
CA ILE A 71 8.79 -4.47 15.49
C ILE A 71 9.06 -5.32 16.72
N GLU A 72 8.28 -5.10 17.77
CA GLU A 72 8.23 -6.00 18.90
C GLU A 72 7.39 -7.25 18.55
N GLY A 73 7.74 -8.39 19.14
CA GLY A 73 7.05 -9.66 18.91
C GLY A 73 7.85 -10.68 18.12
N LYS A 74 7.20 -11.80 17.80
CA LYS A 74 7.81 -12.97 17.12
C LYS A 74 7.18 -13.28 15.76
N ALA A 75 6.09 -12.60 15.39
CA ALA A 75 5.39 -12.78 14.13
C ALA A 75 5.91 -11.80 13.06
N ILE A 76 5.84 -12.20 11.80
CA ILE A 76 6.14 -11.32 10.66
C ILE A 76 4.87 -10.55 10.31
N GLN A 77 4.97 -9.22 10.21
CA GLN A 77 3.91 -8.40 9.66
C GLN A 77 4.04 -8.36 8.13
N LEU A 78 3.00 -8.77 7.42
CA LEU A 78 2.93 -8.78 5.96
C LEU A 78 1.90 -7.74 5.49
N HIS A 79 2.19 -7.08 4.37
CA HIS A 79 1.26 -6.12 3.79
C HIS A 79 0.02 -6.83 3.20
N PRO A 80 -1.22 -6.43 3.51
CA PRO A 80 -2.43 -7.16 3.07
C PRO A 80 -2.57 -7.31 1.55
N LEU A 81 -2.12 -6.31 0.77
CA LEU A 81 -2.19 -6.36 -0.70
C LEU A 81 -1.26 -7.40 -1.36
N VAL A 82 -0.27 -7.95 -0.66
CA VAL A 82 0.61 -8.99 -1.22
C VAL A 82 0.14 -10.40 -0.88
N CYS A 83 -0.85 -10.56 0.02
CA CYS A 83 -1.38 -11.87 0.42
C CYS A 83 -1.91 -12.67 -0.77
N THR A 84 -2.52 -12.01 -1.77
CA THR A 84 -2.98 -12.64 -3.01
C THR A 84 -1.84 -13.25 -3.82
N ALA A 85 -0.67 -12.59 -3.85
CA ALA A 85 0.51 -13.09 -4.53
C ALA A 85 1.15 -14.26 -3.80
N PHE A 86 1.21 -14.23 -2.47
CA PHE A 86 1.72 -15.37 -1.69
C PHE A 86 0.71 -16.51 -1.52
N ASN A 87 -0.54 -16.30 -1.94
CA ASN A 87 -1.69 -17.13 -1.59
C ASN A 87 -1.77 -17.39 -0.08
N ALA A 88 -1.46 -16.36 0.72
CA ALA A 88 -1.31 -16.42 2.17
C ALA A 88 -2.56 -15.91 2.88
N ASP A 89 -2.86 -16.52 4.01
CA ASP A 89 -3.83 -16.04 5.00
C ASP A 89 -3.15 -15.88 6.37
N PHE A 90 -3.94 -15.63 7.42
CA PHE A 90 -3.44 -15.30 8.76
C PHE A 90 -3.99 -16.25 9.83
N ASP A 91 -4.20 -17.52 9.50
CA ASP A 91 -4.72 -18.55 10.42
C ASP A 91 -3.62 -19.45 11.03
N GLY A 92 -2.35 -19.20 10.70
CA GLY A 92 -1.21 -20.00 11.16
C GLY A 92 -0.09 -20.17 10.15
N ASP A 93 -0.28 -19.63 8.94
CA ASP A 93 0.69 -19.59 7.85
C ASP A 93 2.09 -19.13 8.28
N GLN A 94 3.11 -19.82 7.74
CA GLN A 94 4.52 -19.51 7.98
C GLN A 94 5.19 -19.01 6.69
N MET A 95 6.14 -18.09 6.85
CA MET A 95 6.95 -17.57 5.76
C MET A 95 8.43 -17.68 6.08
N ALA A 96 9.22 -18.03 5.07
CA ALA A 96 10.67 -18.00 5.14
C ALA A 96 11.18 -16.57 4.86
N VAL A 97 12.26 -16.19 5.55
CA VAL A 97 12.96 -14.93 5.36
C VAL A 97 14.37 -15.22 4.89
N HIS A 98 14.75 -14.67 3.73
CA HIS A 98 16.10 -14.78 3.20
C HIS A 98 16.76 -13.40 3.16
N VAL A 99 18.06 -13.35 3.48
CA VAL A 99 18.84 -12.11 3.51
C VAL A 99 19.86 -12.14 2.36
N PRO A 100 19.73 -11.28 1.33
CA PRO A 100 20.73 -11.19 0.28
C PRO A 100 22.03 -10.61 0.86
N LEU A 101 23.18 -11.23 0.57
CA LEU A 101 24.46 -10.82 1.15
C LEU A 101 25.34 -10.01 0.19
N GLY A 102 25.35 -10.40 -1.10
CA GLY A 102 26.15 -9.73 -2.11
C GLY A 102 25.51 -8.42 -2.57
N ASN A 103 26.32 -7.41 -2.88
CA ASN A 103 25.84 -6.12 -3.38
C ASN A 103 24.95 -6.27 -4.63
N ALA A 104 25.30 -7.19 -5.54
CA ALA A 104 24.50 -7.50 -6.73
C ALA A 104 23.13 -8.07 -6.36
N ALA A 105 23.06 -8.99 -5.39
CA ALA A 105 21.80 -9.58 -4.92
C ALA A 105 20.92 -8.56 -4.17
N ILE A 106 21.54 -7.65 -3.41
CA ILE A 106 20.82 -6.53 -2.77
C ILE A 106 20.22 -5.61 -3.83
N LEU A 107 21.02 -5.24 -4.84
CA LEU A 107 20.57 -4.39 -5.95
C LEU A 107 19.43 -5.07 -6.73
N GLU A 108 19.55 -6.35 -7.03
CA GLU A 108 18.50 -7.15 -7.69
C GLU A 108 17.21 -7.17 -6.86
N ALA A 109 17.33 -7.39 -5.55
CA ALA A 109 16.19 -7.37 -4.65
C ALA A 109 15.48 -6.00 -4.65
N GLN A 110 16.23 -4.90 -4.66
CA GLN A 110 15.69 -3.54 -4.69
C GLN A 110 15.03 -3.18 -6.04
N LEU A 111 15.68 -3.54 -7.15
CA LEU A 111 15.23 -3.12 -8.47
C LEU A 111 14.17 -4.07 -9.04
N LEU A 112 14.35 -5.38 -8.92
CA LEU A 112 13.54 -6.38 -9.64
C LEU A 112 12.52 -7.07 -8.73
N MET A 113 12.87 -7.33 -7.47
CA MET A 113 12.03 -8.16 -6.59
C MET A 113 11.16 -7.36 -5.63
N LEU A 114 11.34 -6.03 -5.53
CA LEU A 114 10.60 -5.19 -4.60
C LEU A 114 9.09 -5.30 -4.86
N ALA A 115 8.31 -5.50 -3.79
CA ALA A 115 6.87 -5.73 -3.91
C ALA A 115 6.14 -4.59 -4.63
N SER A 116 6.59 -3.34 -4.46
CA SER A 116 6.03 -2.16 -5.13
C SER A 116 6.24 -2.14 -6.65
N HIS A 117 7.25 -2.85 -7.17
CA HIS A 117 7.47 -2.99 -8.62
C HIS A 117 6.67 -4.15 -9.22
N ASN A 118 6.20 -5.07 -8.37
CA ASN A 118 5.58 -6.33 -8.78
C ASN A 118 4.06 -6.33 -8.56
N ILE A 119 3.39 -5.27 -9.02
CA ILE A 119 1.94 -5.06 -8.86
C ILE A 119 1.08 -5.69 -9.96
N LEU A 120 1.70 -6.14 -11.06
CA LEU A 120 1.04 -6.80 -12.19
C LEU A 120 1.37 -8.29 -12.22
N ASN A 121 0.39 -9.10 -12.60
CA ASN A 121 0.57 -10.51 -12.86
C ASN A 121 1.36 -10.70 -14.16
N PRO A 122 2.51 -11.41 -14.16
CA PRO A 122 3.32 -11.63 -15.35
C PRO A 122 2.60 -12.40 -16.47
N ALA A 123 1.61 -13.23 -16.13
CA ALA A 123 0.94 -14.10 -17.09
C ALA A 123 -0.07 -13.37 -17.98
N ASN A 124 -0.71 -12.31 -17.47
CA ASN A 124 -1.82 -11.64 -18.18
C ASN A 124 -1.80 -10.10 -18.06
N GLY A 125 -0.83 -9.52 -17.35
CA GLY A 125 -0.72 -8.07 -17.15
C GLY A 125 -1.80 -7.46 -16.25
N ALA A 126 -2.68 -8.27 -15.65
CA ALA A 126 -3.72 -7.77 -14.76
C ALA A 126 -3.12 -7.40 -13.39
N PRO A 127 -3.64 -6.39 -12.68
CA PRO A 127 -3.20 -6.09 -11.33
C PRO A 127 -3.43 -7.27 -10.38
N ILE A 128 -2.39 -7.63 -9.59
CA ILE A 128 -2.48 -8.68 -8.57
C ILE A 128 -2.69 -8.10 -7.17
N THR A 129 -2.14 -6.91 -6.89
CA THR A 129 -2.28 -6.19 -5.63
C THR A 129 -3.61 -5.43 -5.59
N VAL A 130 -4.71 -6.16 -5.74
CA VAL A 130 -6.07 -5.61 -5.71
C VAL A 130 -6.60 -5.70 -4.28
N PRO A 131 -7.29 -4.66 -3.77
CA PRO A 131 -7.99 -4.73 -2.50
C PRO A 131 -8.88 -5.98 -2.38
N SER A 132 -8.92 -6.57 -1.20
CA SER A 132 -9.70 -7.77 -0.87
C SER A 132 -10.60 -7.52 0.34
N GLN A 133 -11.65 -8.35 0.48
CA GLN A 133 -12.52 -8.45 1.65
C GLN A 133 -12.91 -7.07 2.21
N ASP A 134 -12.42 -6.73 3.41
CA ASP A 134 -12.77 -5.51 4.15
C ASP A 134 -12.48 -4.23 3.39
N MET A 135 -11.37 -4.18 2.64
CA MET A 135 -11.05 -3.01 1.81
C MET A 135 -12.10 -2.82 0.71
N VAL A 136 -12.54 -3.92 0.09
CA VAL A 136 -13.59 -3.86 -0.94
C VAL A 136 -14.93 -3.49 -0.32
N LEU A 137 -15.24 -4.01 0.86
CA LEU A 137 -16.47 -3.68 1.59
C LEU A 137 -16.51 -2.20 1.97
N GLY A 138 -15.41 -1.65 2.48
CA GLY A 138 -15.31 -0.23 2.82
C GLY A 138 -15.49 0.66 1.60
N LEU A 139 -14.76 0.38 0.52
CA LEU A 139 -14.88 1.14 -0.74
C LEU A 139 -16.27 1.03 -1.36
N TYR A 140 -16.87 -0.15 -1.32
CA TYR A 140 -18.25 -0.37 -1.76
C TYR A 140 -19.23 0.46 -0.92
N TYR A 141 -19.07 0.43 0.42
CA TYR A 141 -19.93 1.14 1.34
C TYR A 141 -19.88 2.65 1.09
N ILE A 142 -18.68 3.25 1.10
CA ILE A 142 -18.55 4.72 0.93
C ILE A 142 -19.05 5.22 -0.43
N THR A 143 -19.01 4.39 -1.48
CA THR A 143 -19.42 4.79 -2.84
C THR A 143 -20.85 4.44 -3.19
N LYS A 144 -21.59 3.84 -2.26
CA LYS A 144 -22.99 3.48 -2.43
C LYS A 144 -23.88 4.70 -2.21
N THR A 145 -24.77 4.95 -3.16
CA THR A 145 -25.80 5.99 -3.03
C THR A 145 -26.98 5.45 -2.25
N ARG A 146 -27.52 6.25 -1.33
CA ARG A 146 -28.77 5.97 -0.61
C ARG A 146 -29.79 7.04 -0.99
N LYS A 147 -31.01 6.60 -1.33
CA LYS A 147 -32.15 7.49 -1.50
C LYS A 147 -32.82 7.70 -0.16
N SER A 148 -33.20 8.94 0.16
CA SER A 148 -34.00 9.24 1.35
C SER A 148 -35.36 8.57 1.26
N THR A 149 -35.78 7.94 2.35
CA THR A 149 -37.14 7.41 2.53
C THR A 149 -37.81 8.10 3.70
N LYS A 150 -39.13 7.99 3.81
CA LYS A 150 -39.89 8.61 4.92
C LYS A 150 -39.44 8.10 6.30
N ASP A 151 -39.02 6.84 6.36
CA ASP A 151 -38.59 6.17 7.59
C ASP A 151 -37.09 6.37 7.90
N ASP A 152 -36.30 6.74 6.90
CA ASP A 152 -34.85 6.96 7.01
C ASP A 152 -34.42 8.16 6.13
N PRO A 153 -34.50 9.39 6.65
CA PRO A 153 -34.09 10.57 5.89
C PRO A 153 -32.57 10.58 5.71
N VAL A 154 -32.12 10.84 4.48
CA VAL A 154 -30.70 11.05 4.17
C VAL A 154 -30.41 12.54 4.18
N ASN A 155 -29.56 12.99 5.10
CA ASN A 155 -29.26 14.41 5.26
C ASN A 155 -28.47 14.94 4.06
N GLY A 156 -28.95 16.05 3.51
CA GLY A 156 -28.28 16.77 2.43
C GLY A 156 -28.45 16.15 1.04
N GLU A 157 -29.42 15.25 0.85
CA GLU A 157 -29.81 14.81 -0.49
C GLU A 157 -30.28 15.99 -1.35
N GLY A 158 -29.77 16.08 -2.58
CA GLY A 158 -30.11 17.12 -3.55
C GLY A 158 -29.43 18.47 -3.29
N MET A 159 -28.55 18.58 -2.30
CA MET A 159 -27.77 19.81 -2.07
C MET A 159 -26.78 20.05 -3.22
N HIS A 160 -26.52 21.34 -3.46
CA HIS A 160 -25.60 21.82 -4.49
C HIS A 160 -24.39 22.44 -3.82
N PHE A 161 -23.20 22.07 -4.27
CA PHE A 161 -21.93 22.55 -3.72
C PHE A 161 -21.05 23.12 -4.82
N TYR A 162 -20.35 24.20 -4.51
CA TYR A 162 -19.43 24.86 -5.43
C TYR A 162 -18.09 24.11 -5.54
N SER A 163 -17.67 23.41 -4.48
CA SER A 163 -16.38 22.71 -4.48
C SER A 163 -16.39 21.44 -3.62
N PRO A 164 -15.47 20.48 -3.88
CA PRO A 164 -15.24 19.33 -3.00
C PRO A 164 -14.91 19.72 -1.56
N GLN A 165 -14.27 20.88 -1.33
CA GLN A 165 -13.91 21.35 0.01
C GLN A 165 -15.15 21.71 0.83
N GLU A 166 -16.14 22.34 0.20
CA GLU A 166 -17.41 22.70 0.84
C GLU A 166 -18.18 21.44 1.30
N VAL A 167 -18.15 20.39 0.48
CA VAL A 167 -18.72 19.08 0.83
C VAL A 167 -18.08 18.51 2.10
N LYS A 168 -16.76 18.63 2.26
CA LYS A 168 -16.08 18.17 3.49
C LYS A 168 -16.52 18.94 4.72
N VAL A 169 -16.63 20.27 4.59
CA VAL A 169 -17.07 21.12 5.70
C VAL A 169 -18.48 20.70 6.10
N ALA A 170 -19.39 20.54 5.14
CA ALA A 170 -20.75 20.08 5.40
C ALA A 170 -20.80 18.67 6.04
N PHE A 171 -19.94 17.75 5.59
CA PHE A 171 -19.82 16.40 6.17
C PHE A 171 -19.28 16.44 7.60
N ASN A 172 -18.24 17.23 7.87
CA ASN A 172 -17.65 17.38 9.20
C ASN A 172 -18.62 18.04 10.19
N GLU A 173 -19.41 19.01 9.73
CA GLU A 173 -20.49 19.66 10.50
C GLU A 173 -21.75 18.78 10.64
N LYS A 174 -21.72 17.52 10.16
CA LYS A 174 -22.82 16.56 10.21
C LYS A 174 -24.11 17.05 9.53
N ARG A 175 -23.98 17.95 8.55
CA ARG A 175 -25.10 18.45 7.72
C ARG A 175 -25.34 17.57 6.50
N LEU A 176 -24.40 16.68 6.19
CA LEU A 176 -24.39 15.84 5.01
C LEU A 176 -24.08 14.39 5.40
N ASP A 177 -24.88 13.44 4.93
CA ASP A 177 -24.58 12.02 5.12
C ASP A 177 -23.59 11.49 4.07
N LEU A 178 -22.88 10.40 4.41
CA LEU A 178 -21.87 9.79 3.54
C LEU A 178 -22.44 9.31 2.18
N HIS A 179 -23.68 8.83 2.20
CA HIS A 179 -24.35 8.21 1.05
C HIS A 179 -25.31 9.17 0.32
N ALA A 180 -25.35 10.44 0.72
CA ALA A 180 -26.23 11.45 0.15
C ALA A 180 -25.90 11.70 -1.33
N SER A 181 -26.93 11.73 -2.19
CA SER A 181 -26.78 12.17 -3.58
C SER A 181 -26.71 13.69 -3.62
N ILE A 182 -25.62 14.25 -4.16
CA ILE A 182 -25.34 15.68 -4.20
C ILE A 182 -24.85 16.10 -5.58
N LYS A 183 -25.01 17.39 -5.89
CA LYS A 183 -24.45 17.99 -7.10
C LYS A 183 -23.28 18.87 -6.73
N VAL A 184 -22.11 18.61 -7.30
CA VAL A 184 -20.91 19.38 -7.03
C VAL A 184 -20.21 19.76 -8.32
N LYS A 185 -19.67 20.98 -8.36
CA LYS A 185 -18.81 21.43 -9.44
C LYS A 185 -17.40 20.84 -9.24
N ILE A 186 -16.92 20.05 -10.20
CA ILE A 186 -15.62 19.38 -10.16
C ILE A 186 -14.85 19.70 -11.44
N ASN A 187 -13.55 19.93 -11.28
CA ASN A 187 -12.62 20.03 -12.40
C ASN A 187 -12.19 18.60 -12.76
N ASN A 188 -12.66 18.12 -13.89
CA ASN A 188 -12.45 16.74 -14.32
C ASN A 188 -11.50 16.72 -15.53
N MET A 189 -10.58 15.77 -15.54
CA MET A 189 -9.74 15.50 -16.71
C MET A 189 -10.53 14.62 -17.67
N VAL A 190 -10.99 15.19 -18.78
CA VAL A 190 -11.65 14.47 -19.87
C VAL A 190 -10.75 14.58 -21.09
N ASN A 191 -10.27 13.44 -21.61
CA ASN A 191 -9.40 13.38 -22.79
C ASN A 191 -8.11 14.23 -22.71
N GLY A 192 -7.60 14.49 -21.51
CA GLY A 192 -6.38 15.28 -21.31
C GLY A 192 -6.61 16.79 -21.13
N GLU A 193 -7.87 17.24 -21.16
CA GLU A 193 -8.24 18.63 -20.90
C GLU A 193 -8.99 18.77 -19.57
N GLU A 194 -8.70 19.83 -18.82
CA GLU A 194 -9.43 20.18 -17.60
C GLU A 194 -10.76 20.82 -17.97
N VAL A 195 -11.86 20.11 -17.69
CA VAL A 195 -13.22 20.61 -17.91
C VAL A 195 -13.93 20.77 -16.57
N GLU A 196 -14.41 21.98 -16.30
CA GLU A 196 -15.28 22.23 -15.16
C GLU A 196 -16.70 21.77 -15.49
N GLN A 197 -17.23 20.82 -14.71
CA GLN A 197 -18.60 20.32 -14.87
C GLN A 197 -19.28 20.09 -13.53
N VAL A 198 -20.60 20.27 -13.52
CA VAL A 198 -21.44 19.91 -12.37
C VAL A 198 -21.84 18.46 -12.51
N ILE A 199 -21.37 17.61 -11.59
CA ILE A 199 -21.61 16.17 -11.61
C ILE A 199 -22.52 15.80 -10.44
N GLU A 200 -23.48 14.91 -10.68
CA GLU A 200 -24.25 14.25 -9.62
C GLU A 200 -23.44 13.07 -9.06
N THR A 201 -23.12 13.11 -7.78
CA THR A 201 -22.27 12.12 -7.11
C THR A 201 -22.64 11.97 -5.64
N THR A 202 -21.84 11.23 -4.87
CA THR A 202 -22.03 11.09 -3.41
C THR A 202 -20.87 11.67 -2.63
N THR A 203 -21.13 12.03 -1.38
CA THR A 203 -20.11 12.48 -0.43
C THR A 203 -18.91 11.52 -0.38
N GLY A 204 -19.16 10.22 -0.23
CA GLY A 204 -18.08 9.24 -0.16
C GLY A 204 -17.31 9.03 -1.47
N ARG A 205 -17.93 9.22 -2.64
CA ARG A 205 -17.20 9.24 -3.93
C ARG A 205 -16.27 10.43 -4.04
N ILE A 206 -16.65 11.60 -3.53
CA ILE A 206 -15.77 12.77 -3.48
C ILE A 206 -14.56 12.49 -2.60
N LEU A 207 -14.78 11.95 -1.40
CA LEU A 207 -13.69 11.59 -0.48
C LEU A 207 -12.73 10.56 -1.11
N PHE A 208 -13.26 9.59 -1.86
CA PHE A 208 -12.43 8.63 -2.59
C PHE A 208 -11.59 9.28 -3.69
N ASN A 209 -12.17 10.19 -4.47
CA ASN A 209 -11.50 10.83 -5.61
C ASN A 209 -10.36 11.77 -5.21
N GLU A 210 -10.22 12.14 -3.95
CA GLU A 210 -9.07 12.90 -3.47
C GLU A 210 -7.77 12.10 -3.47
N LEU A 211 -7.89 10.79 -3.32
CA LEU A 211 -6.76 9.86 -3.38
C LEU A 211 -6.45 9.45 -4.82
N VAL A 212 -7.32 9.79 -5.77
CA VAL A 212 -7.16 9.46 -7.19
C VAL A 212 -6.27 10.53 -7.83
N PRO A 213 -5.23 10.12 -8.60
CA PRO A 213 -4.41 11.07 -9.34
C PRO A 213 -5.24 11.90 -10.32
N LYS A 214 -4.97 13.21 -10.40
CA LYS A 214 -5.74 14.15 -11.23
C LYS A 214 -5.81 13.70 -12.69
N GLU A 215 -4.73 13.10 -13.20
CA GLU A 215 -4.57 12.65 -14.58
C GLU A 215 -5.60 11.56 -14.99
N VAL A 216 -6.17 10.83 -14.03
CA VAL A 216 -7.10 9.72 -14.27
C VAL A 216 -8.54 10.19 -14.48
N GLY A 217 -8.83 11.40 -14.01
CA GLY A 217 -10.17 11.98 -13.96
C GLY A 217 -11.03 11.44 -12.81
N TYR A 218 -12.23 12.00 -12.69
CA TYR A 218 -13.17 11.71 -11.63
C TYR A 218 -13.89 10.36 -11.84
N ILE A 219 -13.85 9.51 -10.83
CA ILE A 219 -14.44 8.17 -10.79
C ILE A 219 -15.82 8.27 -10.11
N ASN A 220 -16.89 8.17 -10.90
CA ASN A 220 -18.26 8.28 -10.41
C ASN A 220 -19.06 6.98 -10.54
N GLU A 221 -18.51 5.88 -10.03
CA GLU A 221 -19.16 4.56 -10.08
C GLU A 221 -19.13 3.86 -8.72
N LEU A 222 -19.92 2.79 -8.60
CA LEU A 222 -19.92 1.95 -7.42
C LEU A 222 -18.66 1.07 -7.42
N LEU A 223 -17.89 1.14 -6.34
CA LEU A 223 -16.63 0.41 -6.22
C LEU A 223 -16.88 -1.03 -5.78
N THR A 224 -17.07 -1.90 -6.77
CA THR A 224 -17.10 -3.35 -6.63
C THR A 224 -15.69 -3.93 -6.84
N LYS A 225 -15.49 -5.21 -6.48
CA LYS A 225 -14.22 -5.90 -6.76
C LYS A 225 -13.81 -5.86 -8.23
N LYS A 226 -14.79 -5.89 -9.16
CA LYS A 226 -14.54 -5.85 -10.60
C LYS A 226 -14.14 -4.43 -11.03
N SER A 227 -14.94 -3.42 -10.68
CA SER A 227 -14.62 -2.02 -11.05
C SER A 227 -13.29 -1.56 -10.45
N LEU A 228 -12.95 -1.97 -9.23
CA LEU A 228 -11.63 -1.66 -8.65
C LEU A 228 -10.46 -2.21 -9.47
N ARG A 229 -10.59 -3.42 -10.02
CA ARG A 229 -9.55 -3.98 -10.90
C ARG A 229 -9.41 -3.16 -12.18
N ASP A 230 -10.53 -2.76 -12.78
CA ASP A 230 -10.55 -1.98 -14.02
C ASP A 230 -9.99 -0.55 -13.79
N ILE A 231 -10.39 0.09 -12.69
CA ILE A 231 -9.87 1.38 -12.23
C ILE A 231 -8.36 1.32 -12.00
N ILE A 232 -7.86 0.35 -11.22
CA ILE A 232 -6.42 0.23 -10.94
C ILE A 232 -5.65 0.02 -12.24
N THR A 233 -6.20 -0.79 -13.16
CA THR A 233 -5.60 -0.98 -14.48
C THR A 233 -5.53 0.33 -15.26
N LYS A 234 -6.58 1.15 -15.23
CA LYS A 234 -6.61 2.49 -15.85
C LYS A 234 -5.58 3.41 -15.19
N ILE A 235 -5.51 3.46 -13.87
CA ILE A 235 -4.56 4.30 -13.11
C ILE A 235 -3.13 3.95 -13.50
N ILE A 236 -2.79 2.66 -13.50
CA ILE A 236 -1.43 2.20 -13.86
C ILE A 236 -1.10 2.59 -15.30
N LYS A 237 -2.03 2.42 -16.24
CA LYS A 237 -1.83 2.81 -17.64
C LYS A 237 -1.56 4.30 -17.81
N VAL A 238 -2.32 5.15 -17.13
CA VAL A 238 -2.17 6.61 -17.23
C VAL A 238 -0.88 7.07 -16.52
N THR A 239 -0.69 6.71 -15.25
CA THR A 239 0.40 7.27 -14.44
C THR A 239 1.78 6.67 -14.74
N VAL A 240 1.88 5.36 -15.00
CA VAL A 240 3.18 4.70 -15.18
C VAL A 240 3.69 4.88 -16.61
N PHE A 241 2.82 4.76 -17.63
CA PHE A 241 3.27 4.86 -19.02
C PHE A 241 3.44 6.30 -19.52
N GLN A 242 2.62 7.27 -19.08
CA GLN A 242 2.84 8.67 -19.48
C GLN A 242 4.08 9.28 -18.83
N ARG A 243 4.42 8.90 -17.58
CA ARG A 243 5.65 9.38 -16.96
C ARG A 243 6.93 8.86 -17.64
N LEU A 244 6.89 7.65 -18.21
CA LEU A 244 8.00 7.08 -18.98
C LEU A 244 8.13 7.66 -20.40
N GLN A 245 7.07 8.25 -20.98
CA GLN A 245 7.13 8.93 -22.28
C GLN A 245 7.57 10.40 -22.17
N ASN A 246 7.43 10.99 -20.99
CA ASN A 246 7.81 12.39 -20.71
C ASN A 246 9.17 12.53 -19.99
N SER A 247 9.92 11.43 -19.85
CA SER A 247 11.27 11.36 -19.28
C SER A 247 12.25 10.83 -20.32
#